data_AF-A0A068RGW8-F1
#
_entry.id   AF-A0A068RGW8-F1
#
_cell.length_a   1.000
_cell.length_b   1.000
_cell.length_c   1.000
_cell.angle_alpha   90.00
_cell.angle_beta   90.00
_cell.angle_gamma   90.00
#
_symmetry.space_group_name_H-M   'P 1'
#
loop_
_entity.id
_entity.type
_entity.pdbx_description
1 polymer ?
#
loop_
_entity_poly.entity_id
_entity_poly.type
_entity_poly.pdbx_seq_one_letter_code
_entity_poly.pdbx_strand_id
1 'polypeptide(L)'
;MFFNKLFFAILAIFIGFAAADCDVKHVDTCVYGHGKTAKVGEVVEGEDHVCLSQGEGDYTFLMNLYHDMNFCIFDNACKVLGAAKQPDCGLPYVWMDNYLQYVLTITDAHTGGLYSTTYYSFDYANGKYSINNNHCECVDLDCKCAFPVGGEK
;
A
#
# COMPACT_ATOMS: atom_id res chain seq x y z
N MET A 1 7.92 26.64 -61.93
CA MET A 1 7.68 25.28 -61.39
C MET A 1 8.34 25.22 -60.01
N PHE A 2 7.65 25.63 -58.95
CA PHE A 2 6.71 24.85 -58.11
C PHE A 2 7.38 23.76 -57.25
N PHE A 3 7.57 24.12 -55.96
CA PHE A 3 7.48 23.36 -54.71
C PHE A 3 7.69 21.84 -54.71
N ASN A 4 8.58 21.33 -53.81
CA ASN A 4 8.10 20.66 -52.60
C ASN A 4 9.25 20.36 -51.61
N LYS A 5 9.32 21.12 -50.51
CA LYS A 5 10.05 20.71 -49.30
C LYS A 5 9.05 19.98 -48.41
N LEU A 6 9.05 18.65 -48.47
CA LEU A 6 8.18 17.82 -47.63
C LEU A 6 8.92 17.52 -46.32
N PHE A 7 8.82 18.45 -45.37
CA PHE A 7 9.17 18.21 -43.97
C PHE A 7 8.01 17.43 -43.32
N PHE A 8 8.18 16.13 -43.09
CA PHE A 8 7.29 15.39 -42.19
C PHE A 8 7.72 15.66 -40.75
N ALA A 9 7.10 16.65 -40.11
CA ALA A 9 7.15 16.81 -38.66
C ALA A 9 6.06 15.89 -38.07
N ILE A 10 6.45 14.72 -37.57
CA ILE A 10 5.58 13.87 -36.76
C ILE A 10 5.55 14.52 -35.36
N LEU A 11 4.53 15.32 -35.11
CA LEU A 11 4.24 15.86 -33.78
C LEU A 11 3.61 14.73 -32.96
N ALA A 12 4.42 14.01 -32.18
CA ALA A 12 3.92 13.09 -31.17
C ALA A 12 3.27 13.91 -30.05
N ILE A 13 1.95 13.98 -30.05
CA ILE A 13 1.17 14.59 -28.97
C ILE A 13 1.17 13.58 -27.80
N PHE A 14 2.12 13.74 -26.88
CA PHE A 14 2.03 13.10 -25.57
C PHE A 14 0.94 13.83 -24.77
N ILE A 15 -0.30 13.35 -24.84
CA ILE A 15 -1.33 13.69 -23.85
C ILE A 15 -0.99 12.89 -22.60
N GLY A 16 -0.05 13.41 -21.81
CA GLY A 16 0.17 12.95 -20.45
C GLY A 16 -1.04 13.36 -19.63
N PHE A 17 -1.97 12.45 -19.41
CA PHE A 17 -2.84 12.55 -18.24
C PHE A 17 -1.90 12.42 -17.05
N ALA A 18 -1.57 13.54 -16.41
CA ALA A 18 -1.14 13.48 -15.02
C ALA A 18 -2.36 12.94 -14.27
N ALA A 19 -2.46 11.62 -14.12
CA ALA A 19 -3.27 11.05 -13.07
C ALA A 19 -2.74 11.70 -11.80
N ALA A 20 -3.56 12.52 -11.15
CA ALA A 20 -3.20 13.00 -9.83
C ALA A 20 -3.02 11.74 -8.98
N ASP A 21 -1.80 11.50 -8.51
CA ASP A 21 -1.50 10.38 -7.64
C ASP A 21 -2.48 10.42 -6.45
N CYS A 22 -3.22 9.33 -6.24
CA CYS A 22 -4.29 9.29 -5.25
C CYS A 22 -3.66 9.05 -3.88
N ASP A 23 -3.09 10.10 -3.30
CA ASP A 23 -2.39 10.04 -2.01
C ASP A 23 -3.31 9.50 -0.91
N VAL A 24 -2.78 8.57 -0.12
CA VAL A 24 -3.51 8.04 1.02
C VAL A 24 -3.82 9.15 2.04
N LYS A 25 -4.96 9.02 2.72
CA LYS A 25 -5.34 9.99 3.75
C LYS A 25 -4.69 9.61 5.07
N HIS A 26 -3.54 10.21 5.39
CA HIS A 26 -2.84 9.99 6.65
C HIS A 26 -3.74 10.27 7.87
N VAL A 27 -3.66 9.40 8.86
CA VAL A 27 -4.33 9.52 10.17
C VAL A 27 -3.33 9.20 11.28
N ASP A 28 -3.69 9.54 12.53
CA ASP A 28 -2.83 9.30 13.70
C ASP A 28 -3.03 7.92 14.34
N THR A 29 -4.05 7.18 13.89
CA THR A 29 -4.54 5.96 14.53
C THR A 29 -4.64 4.84 13.50
N CYS A 30 -3.92 3.75 13.74
CA CYS A 30 -4.06 2.49 13.04
C CYS A 30 -5.28 1.73 13.60
N VAL A 31 -6.12 1.20 12.71
CA VAL A 31 -7.20 0.27 13.05
C VAL A 31 -6.77 -1.13 12.63
N TYR A 32 -6.88 -2.08 13.54
CA TYR A 32 -6.50 -3.48 13.31
C TYR A 32 -7.41 -4.40 14.13
N GLY A 33 -7.43 -5.69 13.80
CA GLY A 33 -8.34 -6.61 14.45
C GLY A 33 -9.80 -6.22 14.22
N HIS A 34 -10.66 -6.75 15.09
CA HIS A 34 -12.08 -6.41 15.15
C HIS A 34 -12.32 -5.01 15.76
N GLY A 35 -11.69 -3.96 15.20
CA GLY A 35 -11.84 -2.56 15.62
C GLY A 35 -10.93 -2.09 16.75
N LYS A 36 -9.84 -2.82 17.03
CA LYS A 36 -8.80 -2.34 17.96
C LYS A 36 -8.06 -1.16 17.30
N THR A 37 -7.45 -0.33 18.14
CA THR A 37 -6.74 0.87 17.68
C THR A 37 -5.42 1.06 18.39
N ALA A 38 -4.43 1.58 17.66
CA ALA A 38 -3.13 1.99 18.20
C ALA A 38 -2.68 3.26 17.48
N LYS A 39 -2.10 4.19 18.23
CA LYS A 39 -1.57 5.44 17.66
C LYS A 39 -0.25 5.20 16.96
N VAL A 40 0.07 6.03 15.98
CA VAL A 40 1.42 6.09 15.41
C VAL A 40 2.43 6.30 16.53
N GLY A 41 3.42 5.40 16.59
CA GLY A 41 4.44 5.35 17.62
C GLY A 41 4.18 4.36 18.76
N GLU A 42 2.98 3.79 18.87
CA GLU A 42 2.66 2.76 19.87
C GLU A 42 3.06 1.37 19.36
N VAL A 43 3.38 0.48 20.31
CA VAL A 43 3.67 -0.94 20.05
C VAL A 43 2.41 -1.75 20.28
N VAL A 44 2.07 -2.61 19.31
CA VAL A 44 0.94 -3.54 19.42
C VAL A 44 1.46 -4.89 19.93
N GLU A 45 1.48 -5.07 21.24
CA GLU A 45 1.94 -6.33 21.87
C GLU A 45 0.87 -7.43 21.82
N GLY A 46 1.30 -8.67 21.58
CA GLY A 46 0.44 -9.87 21.73
C GLY A 46 -0.56 -10.12 20.59
N GLU A 47 -0.45 -9.38 19.48
CA GLU A 47 -1.29 -9.57 18.30
C GLU A 47 -0.46 -10.16 17.15
N ASP A 48 -0.07 -11.43 17.31
CA ASP A 48 0.75 -12.17 16.32
C ASP A 48 0.12 -12.23 14.92
N HIS A 49 -1.19 -11.96 14.84
CA HIS A 49 -1.92 -11.87 13.57
C HIS A 49 -1.77 -10.52 12.88
N VAL A 50 -1.25 -9.48 13.55
CA VAL A 50 -1.07 -8.13 12.98
C VAL A 50 0.35 -7.93 12.51
N CYS A 51 1.33 -8.23 13.36
CA CYS A 51 2.73 -8.22 12.98
C CYS A 51 3.22 -9.63 12.74
N LEU A 52 3.93 -9.82 11.64
CA LEU A 52 4.68 -11.04 11.47
C LEU A 52 6.05 -10.85 12.14
N SER A 53 6.46 -11.80 12.99
CA SER A 53 7.85 -11.95 13.41
C SER A 53 8.68 -12.51 12.25
N GLN A 54 8.75 -11.78 11.14
CA GLN A 54 9.66 -12.13 10.05
C GLN A 54 11.01 -11.51 10.39
N GLY A 55 12.09 -12.27 10.20
CA GLY A 55 13.44 -11.92 10.66
C GLY A 55 13.87 -10.49 10.29
N GLU A 56 14.93 -10.02 10.95
CA GLU A 56 15.45 -8.64 10.86
C GLU A 56 15.33 -8.02 9.45
N GLY A 57 14.73 -6.82 9.36
CA GLY A 57 14.77 -6.00 8.14
C GLY A 57 13.47 -5.87 7.32
N ASP A 58 12.35 -6.39 7.81
CA ASP A 58 11.03 -6.23 7.15
C ASP A 58 10.10 -5.29 7.92
N TYR A 59 9.29 -4.54 7.18
CA TYR A 59 8.08 -3.89 7.66
C TYR A 59 6.87 -4.78 7.37
N THR A 60 5.80 -4.57 8.14
CA THR A 60 4.50 -5.18 7.84
C THR A 60 3.56 -4.12 7.33
N PHE A 61 3.02 -4.32 6.13
CA PHE A 61 1.86 -3.58 5.64
C PHE A 61 0.60 -4.33 6.05
N LEU A 62 -0.37 -3.63 6.62
CA LEU A 62 -1.68 -4.15 6.99
C LEU A 62 -2.77 -3.35 6.28
N MET A 63 -3.73 -4.06 5.70
CA MET A 63 -5.03 -3.53 5.30
C MET A 63 -6.09 -4.11 6.25
N ASN A 64 -6.84 -3.25 6.93
CA ASN A 64 -7.95 -3.63 7.78
C ASN A 64 -9.28 -3.13 7.18
N LEU A 65 -10.31 -3.96 7.21
CA LEU A 65 -11.62 -3.68 6.60
C LEU A 65 -12.74 -3.41 7.62
N TYR A 66 -12.42 -3.06 8.87
CA TYR A 66 -13.41 -2.73 9.88
C TYR A 66 -14.05 -1.36 9.59
N HIS A 67 -15.32 -1.37 9.16
CA HIS A 67 -16.10 -0.23 8.64
C HIS A 67 -15.57 0.41 7.35
N ASP A 68 -14.33 0.87 7.36
CA ASP A 68 -13.63 1.48 6.23
C ASP A 68 -12.38 0.65 5.88
N MET A 69 -11.82 0.85 4.69
CA MET A 69 -10.48 0.36 4.38
C MET A 69 -9.42 1.27 5.01
N ASN A 70 -8.74 0.73 6.02
CA ASN A 70 -7.65 1.37 6.74
C ASN A 70 -6.34 0.66 6.42
N PHE A 71 -5.24 1.42 6.42
CA PHE A 71 -3.91 0.90 6.17
C PHE A 71 -2.99 1.24 7.33
N CYS A 72 -2.12 0.31 7.69
CA CYS A 72 -1.09 0.53 8.70
C CYS A 72 0.25 -0.04 8.24
N ILE A 73 1.32 0.59 8.68
CA ILE A 73 2.68 0.08 8.51
C ILE A 73 3.30 -0.10 9.88
N PHE A 74 3.84 -1.29 10.14
CA PHE A 74 4.50 -1.65 11.38
C PHE A 74 5.98 -1.95 11.12
N ASP A 75 6.83 -1.62 12.09
CA ASP A 75 8.20 -2.12 12.12
C ASP A 75 8.29 -3.56 12.65
N ASN A 76 9.51 -4.09 12.71
CA ASN A 76 9.81 -5.42 13.22
C ASN A 76 9.58 -5.58 14.73
N ALA A 77 9.39 -4.48 15.46
CA ALA A 77 9.05 -4.45 16.87
C ALA A 77 7.55 -4.21 17.10
N CYS A 78 6.69 -4.38 16.07
CA CYS A 78 5.26 -4.11 16.13
C CYS A 78 4.88 -2.66 16.43
N LYS A 79 5.80 -1.73 16.23
CA LYS A 79 5.50 -0.31 16.40
C LYS A 79 4.80 0.23 15.16
N VAL A 80 3.70 0.93 15.35
CA VAL A 80 2.99 1.62 14.25
C VAL A 80 3.88 2.75 13.74
N LEU A 81 4.36 2.64 12.51
CA LEU A 81 5.14 3.67 11.82
C LEU A 81 4.24 4.70 11.14
N GLY A 82 3.12 4.24 10.59
CA GLY A 82 2.14 5.11 9.97
C GLY A 82 0.78 4.46 9.83
N ALA A 83 -0.24 5.30 9.70
CA ALA A 83 -1.62 4.91 9.50
C ALA A 83 -2.28 5.80 8.46
N ALA A 84 -3.14 5.21 7.63
CA ALA A 84 -3.83 5.93 6.60
C ALA A 84 -5.21 5.31 6.32
N LYS A 85 -6.06 6.07 5.63
CA LYS A 85 -7.34 5.61 5.10
C LYS A 85 -7.33 5.61 3.59
N GLN A 86 -8.22 4.80 3.02
CA GLN A 86 -8.56 4.88 1.61
C GLN A 86 -8.94 6.32 1.23
N PRO A 87 -8.33 6.87 0.17
CA PRO A 87 -8.73 8.15 -0.41
C PRO A 87 -9.90 8.03 -1.40
N ASP A 88 -10.62 9.12 -1.61
CA ASP A 88 -11.81 9.20 -2.48
C ASP A 88 -11.46 9.52 -3.95
N CYS A 89 -10.37 8.94 -4.49
CA CYS A 89 -9.92 9.19 -5.87
C CYS A 89 -9.66 7.93 -6.71
N GLY A 90 -9.85 6.73 -6.16
CA GLY A 90 -9.65 5.46 -6.87
C GLY A 90 -8.18 5.04 -6.96
N LEU A 91 -7.94 3.82 -7.44
CA LEU A 91 -6.59 3.26 -7.52
C LEU A 91 -5.78 3.85 -8.69
N PRO A 92 -4.44 3.89 -8.60
CA PRO A 92 -3.63 3.39 -7.48
C PRO A 92 -3.57 4.38 -6.31
N TYR A 93 -3.48 3.88 -5.07
CA TYR A 93 -3.22 4.74 -3.90
C TYR A 93 -1.72 4.87 -3.65
N VAL A 94 -1.27 6.08 -3.38
CA VAL A 94 0.15 6.38 -3.19
C VAL A 94 0.42 6.70 -1.73
N TRP A 95 1.40 6.03 -1.14
CA TRP A 95 1.88 6.29 0.21
C TRP A 95 3.37 6.61 0.17
N MET A 96 3.67 7.87 0.49
CA MET A 96 5.02 8.38 0.66
C MET A 96 5.19 8.87 2.10
N ASP A 97 6.21 8.37 2.79
CA ASP A 97 6.49 8.79 4.16
C ASP A 97 8.00 8.70 4.45
N ASN A 98 8.47 9.38 5.48
CA ASN A 98 9.89 9.49 5.78
C ASN A 98 10.56 8.17 6.23
N TYR A 99 9.77 7.21 6.71
CA TYR A 99 10.23 5.88 7.09
C TYR A 99 10.25 4.91 5.91
N LEU A 100 9.63 5.26 4.77
CA LEU A 100 9.67 4.48 3.55
C LEU A 100 10.83 4.96 2.66
N GLN A 101 11.68 4.04 2.21
CA GLN A 101 12.78 4.37 1.31
C GLN A 101 12.30 4.58 -0.14
N TYR A 102 11.18 3.97 -0.49
CA TYR A 102 10.55 4.02 -1.81
C TYR A 102 9.06 4.32 -1.67
N VAL A 103 8.42 4.68 -2.78
CA VAL A 103 6.97 4.88 -2.79
C VAL A 103 6.28 3.52 -2.65
N LEU A 104 5.34 3.42 -1.71
CA LEU A 104 4.42 2.27 -1.64
C LEU A 104 3.17 2.62 -2.43
N THR A 105 2.86 1.81 -3.44
CA THR A 105 1.73 2.05 -4.35
C THR A 105 0.74 0.91 -4.24
N ILE A 106 -0.42 1.13 -3.63
CA ILE A 106 -1.51 0.14 -3.59
C ILE A 106 -2.16 0.13 -4.97
N THR A 107 -1.91 -0.94 -5.73
CA THR A 107 -2.35 -1.08 -7.13
C THR A 107 -3.69 -1.77 -7.25
N ASP A 108 -4.08 -2.55 -6.24
CA ASP A 108 -5.34 -3.26 -6.21
C ASP A 108 -5.85 -3.38 -4.77
N ALA A 109 -7.16 -3.23 -4.61
CA ALA A 109 -7.83 -3.31 -3.31
C ALA A 109 -9.30 -3.66 -3.53
N HIS A 110 -9.72 -4.81 -3.00
CA HIS A 110 -11.07 -5.30 -3.14
C HIS A 110 -11.61 -5.79 -1.80
N THR A 111 -12.74 -5.21 -1.42
CA THR A 111 -13.54 -5.61 -0.25
C THR A 111 -14.73 -6.42 -0.75
N GLY A 112 -14.48 -7.65 -1.20
CA GLY A 112 -15.59 -8.52 -1.55
C GLY A 112 -16.43 -8.76 -0.28
N GLY A 113 -17.75 -8.61 -0.34
CA GLY A 113 -18.64 -8.60 0.84
C GLY A 113 -18.63 -9.86 1.73
N LEU A 114 -17.74 -10.81 1.45
CA LEU A 114 -17.37 -11.96 2.27
C LEU A 114 -15.85 -11.98 2.46
N TYR A 115 -15.38 -12.28 3.68
CA TYR A 115 -13.96 -12.31 4.06
C TYR A 115 -13.06 -13.14 3.11
N SER A 116 -13.61 -14.19 2.49
CA SER A 116 -12.89 -15.08 1.58
C SER A 116 -12.57 -14.47 0.20
N THR A 117 -13.09 -13.29 -0.09
CA THR A 117 -12.89 -12.60 -1.38
C THR A 117 -12.12 -11.30 -1.24
N THR A 118 -11.71 -10.93 -0.02
CA THR A 118 -10.87 -9.76 0.20
C THR A 118 -9.49 -10.01 -0.42
N TYR A 119 -9.05 -9.07 -1.25
CA TYR A 119 -7.67 -9.06 -1.73
C TYR A 119 -7.11 -7.65 -1.88
N TYR A 120 -5.79 -7.52 -1.85
CA TYR A 120 -5.06 -6.31 -2.19
C TYR A 120 -3.72 -6.69 -2.83
N SER A 121 -3.17 -5.74 -3.57
CA SER A 121 -1.78 -5.80 -4.00
C SER A 121 -1.16 -4.41 -3.98
N PHE A 122 0.13 -4.37 -3.70
CA PHE A 122 0.90 -3.14 -3.75
C PHE A 122 2.28 -3.38 -4.34
N ASP A 123 2.83 -2.33 -4.93
CA ASP A 123 4.20 -2.26 -5.37
C ASP A 123 5.01 -1.47 -4.34
N TYR A 124 6.21 -1.96 -4.03
CA TYR A 124 7.19 -1.24 -3.22
C TYR A 124 8.58 -1.51 -3.77
N ALA A 125 9.30 -0.45 -4.14
CA ALA A 125 10.53 -0.53 -4.94
C ALA A 125 10.31 -1.36 -6.22
N ASN A 126 11.08 -2.44 -6.43
CA ASN A 126 10.96 -3.35 -7.56
C ASN A 126 10.09 -4.58 -7.26
N GLY A 127 9.51 -4.67 -6.06
CA GLY A 127 8.71 -5.81 -5.62
C GLY A 127 7.21 -5.57 -5.77
N LYS A 128 6.49 -6.63 -6.13
CA LYS A 128 5.01 -6.69 -6.12
C LYS A 128 4.55 -7.65 -5.04
N TYR A 129 3.70 -7.17 -4.13
CA TYR A 129 3.19 -7.90 -2.97
C TYR A 129 1.69 -8.09 -3.11
N SER A 130 1.18 -9.28 -2.77
CA SER A 130 -0.23 -9.62 -2.92
C SER A 130 -0.59 -10.83 -2.06
N ILE A 131 -1.82 -10.88 -1.55
CA ILE A 131 -2.34 -12.03 -0.79
C ILE A 131 -2.16 -13.35 -1.55
N ASN A 132 -1.83 -14.40 -0.80
CA ASN A 132 -1.43 -15.74 -1.30
C ASN A 132 -0.09 -15.77 -2.03
N ASN A 133 0.67 -14.67 -2.03
CA ASN A 133 2.04 -14.60 -2.49
C ASN A 133 2.90 -13.89 -1.42
N ASN A 134 4.23 -14.06 -1.45
CA ASN A 134 5.18 -13.32 -0.60
C ASN A 134 4.84 -13.30 0.91
N HIS A 135 4.32 -14.41 1.45
CA HIS A 135 3.87 -14.51 2.85
C HIS A 135 2.76 -13.52 3.25
N CYS A 136 2.01 -13.02 2.28
CA CYS A 136 0.83 -12.22 2.53
C CYS A 136 -0.37 -13.11 2.89
N GLU A 137 -0.99 -12.84 4.05
CA GLU A 137 -2.12 -13.60 4.56
C GLU A 137 -3.26 -12.68 5.00
N CYS A 138 -4.48 -13.21 4.96
CA CYS A 138 -5.64 -12.58 5.57
C CYS A 138 -6.16 -13.44 6.71
N VAL A 139 -6.31 -12.83 7.89
CA VAL A 139 -6.97 -13.41 9.05
C VAL A 139 -8.12 -12.48 9.41
N ASP A 140 -9.36 -12.98 9.32
CA ASP A 140 -10.57 -12.20 9.52
C ASP A 140 -10.66 -10.94 8.63
N LEU A 141 -10.57 -9.75 9.23
CA LEU A 141 -10.62 -8.44 8.56
C LEU A 141 -9.24 -7.86 8.26
N ASP A 142 -8.18 -8.54 8.69
CA ASP A 142 -6.80 -8.09 8.62
C ASP A 142 -6.06 -8.84 7.53
N CYS A 143 -5.64 -8.12 6.51
CA CYS A 143 -4.83 -8.65 5.44
C CYS A 143 -3.46 -8.00 5.47
N LYS A 144 -2.41 -8.78 5.70
CA LYS A 144 -1.06 -8.28 5.93
C LYS A 144 -0.03 -8.90 4.99
N CYS A 145 1.06 -8.17 4.79
CA CYS A 145 2.21 -8.57 3.98
C CYS A 145 3.47 -8.07 4.68
N ALA A 146 4.48 -8.93 4.80
CA ALA A 146 5.83 -8.48 5.09
C ALA A 146 6.48 -7.94 3.80
N PHE A 147 7.29 -6.88 3.92
CA PHE A 147 8.08 -6.33 2.83
C PHE A 147 9.40 -5.76 3.34
N PRO A 148 10.51 -5.86 2.58
CA PRO A 148 11.83 -5.43 3.02
C PRO A 148 11.91 -3.90 3.07
N VAL A 149 12.46 -3.36 4.16
CA VAL A 149 12.65 -1.91 4.33
C VAL A 149 13.45 -1.31 3.16
N GLY A 150 14.48 -2.05 2.72
CA GLY A 150 15.38 -1.68 1.62
C GLY A 150 14.85 -1.92 0.20
N GLY A 151 13.61 -2.39 0.05
CA GLY A 151 12.97 -2.58 -1.26
C GLY A 151 13.40 -3.83 -2.05
N GLU A 152 14.49 -4.50 -1.67
CA GLU A 152 14.99 -5.72 -2.30
C GLU A 152 15.36 -6.77 -1.25
N LYS A 153 14.98 -8.03 -1.51
CA LYS A 153 15.48 -9.24 -0.86
C LYS A 153 15.88 -10.24 -1.93
#